data_AF-A0A954M0T9-F1
#
_entry.id   AF-A0A954M0T9-F1
#
_cell.length_a   1.000
_cell.length_b   1.000
_cell.length_c   1.000
_cell.angle_alpha   90.00
_cell.angle_beta   90.00
_cell.angle_gamma   90.00
#
_symmetry.space_group_name_H-M   'P 1'
#
loop_
_entity.id
_entity.type
_entity.pdbx_description
1 polymer ?
#
loop_
_entity_poly.entity_id
_entity_poly.type
_entity_poly.pdbx_seq_one_letter_code
_entity_poly.pdbx_strand_id
1 'polypeptide(L)'
;MLVYAGCVTPPLCMDAFLTISQAAKRSGKSTSTIRRFVHSILDEKSHSDREHIQPTDEEIQRFEADGVQYAYKLSEELLLRAFPEQETEPEETTAEKSDVSALVDLLKDSNQLLKSELDEKNRQIANFQERQRETNILLKDFQQRLAIAGPKAESEEGTVTVEPQQQQAIRGTEKPEKKSSSNRFFKRLFNS
;
A
#
# COMPACT_ATOMS: atom_id res chain seq x y z
N MET A 1 7.38 28.19 -44.76
CA MET A 1 6.38 28.39 -43.69
C MET A 1 7.01 27.95 -42.39
N LEU A 2 7.45 28.90 -41.56
CA LEU A 2 7.94 28.65 -40.21
C LEU A 2 7.09 29.51 -39.28
N VAL A 3 6.32 28.88 -38.41
CA VAL A 3 5.67 29.56 -37.28
C VAL A 3 6.06 28.80 -36.03
N TYR A 4 6.88 29.47 -35.22
CA TYR A 4 7.41 28.99 -33.95
C TYR A 4 6.28 28.72 -32.96
N ALA A 5 6.28 27.52 -32.38
CA ALA A 5 5.53 27.23 -31.16
C ALA A 5 6.18 28.02 -30.01
N GLY A 6 5.53 29.10 -29.60
CA GLY A 6 5.90 29.82 -28.38
C GLY A 6 5.62 28.93 -27.17
N CYS A 7 6.66 28.28 -26.65
CA CYS A 7 6.65 27.77 -25.29
C CYS A 7 6.54 28.96 -24.35
N VAL A 8 5.34 29.18 -23.82
CA VAL A 8 5.12 30.09 -22.69
C VAL A 8 5.80 29.45 -21.49
N THR A 9 7.07 29.79 -21.25
CA THR A 9 7.72 29.57 -19.96
C THR A 9 6.95 30.41 -18.93
N PRO A 10 6.38 29.82 -17.88
CA PRO A 10 5.80 30.62 -16.81
C PRO A 10 6.90 31.49 -16.19
N PRO A 11 6.59 32.76 -15.85
CA PRO A 11 7.55 33.64 -15.21
C PRO A 11 8.00 33.01 -13.90
N LEU A 12 9.33 32.93 -13.73
CA LEU A 12 9.98 32.51 -12.50
C LEU A 12 9.56 33.48 -11.39
N CYS A 13 8.54 33.10 -10.61
CA CYS A 13 8.20 33.74 -9.36
C CYS A 13 9.23 33.29 -8.33
N MET A 14 10.23 34.12 -8.07
CA MET A 14 11.46 33.78 -7.33
C MET A 14 11.25 33.44 -5.84
N ASP A 15 10.03 33.51 -5.31
CA ASP A 15 9.71 33.19 -3.90
C ASP A 15 8.68 32.06 -3.73
N ALA A 16 8.63 31.11 -4.67
CA ALA A 16 7.74 29.97 -4.56
C ALA A 16 8.25 28.96 -3.50
N PHE A 17 7.63 28.97 -2.32
CA PHE A 17 7.82 27.91 -1.33
C PHE A 17 7.13 26.62 -1.75
N LEU A 18 7.93 25.60 -2.04
CA LEU A 18 7.50 24.28 -2.49
C LEU A 18 7.41 23.32 -1.30
N THR A 19 6.37 22.50 -1.29
CA THR A 19 6.31 21.37 -0.35
C THR A 19 7.38 20.32 -0.69
N ILE A 20 7.81 19.52 0.30
CA ILE A 20 8.80 18.43 0.08
C ILE A 20 8.47 17.55 -1.14
N SER A 21 7.19 17.27 -1.38
CA SER A 21 6.74 16.47 -2.53
C SER A 21 6.95 17.19 -3.87
N GLN A 22 6.68 18.49 -3.93
CA GLN A 22 6.91 19.29 -5.13
C GLN A 22 8.40 19.50 -5.37
N ALA A 23 9.17 19.74 -4.30
CA ALA A 23 10.63 19.85 -4.35
C ALA A 23 11.30 18.58 -4.90
N ALA A 24 10.83 17.40 -4.48
CA ALA A 24 11.30 16.11 -4.98
C ALA A 24 11.03 15.95 -6.48
N LYS A 25 9.82 16.33 -6.94
CA LYS A 25 9.49 16.30 -8.37
C LYS A 25 10.34 17.25 -9.20
N ARG A 26 10.64 18.45 -8.66
CA ARG A 26 11.42 19.48 -9.35
C ARG A 26 12.90 19.14 -9.46
N SER A 27 13.49 18.60 -8.40
CA SER A 27 14.92 18.25 -8.35
C SER A 27 15.25 16.85 -8.89
N GLY A 28 14.23 16.03 -9.19
CA GLY A 28 14.42 14.63 -9.57
C GLY A 28 14.95 13.74 -8.43
N LYS A 29 15.01 14.24 -7.19
CA LYS A 29 15.46 13.48 -6.01
C LYS A 29 14.28 12.88 -5.26
N SER A 30 14.54 11.85 -4.46
CA SER A 30 13.51 11.24 -3.61
C SER A 30 13.09 12.18 -2.47
N THR A 31 11.84 12.02 -2.00
CA THR A 31 11.32 12.80 -0.86
C THR A 31 12.11 12.59 0.43
N SER A 32 12.73 11.41 0.61
CA SER A 32 13.59 11.11 1.76
C SER A 32 14.90 11.88 1.71
N THR A 33 15.51 12.03 0.53
CA THR A 33 16.72 12.85 0.34
C THR A 33 16.44 14.30 0.66
N ILE A 34 15.36 14.86 0.12
CA ILE A 34 14.96 16.24 0.42
C ILE A 34 14.73 16.43 1.92
N ARG A 35 14.00 15.52 2.58
CA ARG A 35 13.77 15.61 4.04
C ARG A 35 15.08 15.59 4.85
N ARG A 36 16.02 14.70 4.50
CA ARG A 36 17.34 14.66 5.16
C ARG A 36 18.11 15.96 4.99
N PHE A 37 18.06 16.54 3.79
CA PHE A 37 18.69 17.80 3.49
C PHE A 37 18.08 18.98 4.28
N VAL A 38 16.75 19.01 4.43
CA VAL A 38 16.09 19.97 5.33
C VAL A 38 16.61 19.81 6.75
N HIS A 39 16.64 18.58 7.29
CA HIS A 39 17.12 18.36 8.65
C HIS A 39 18.58 18.75 8.84
N SER A 40 19.48 18.52 7.88
CA SER A 40 20.86 18.98 8.00
C SER A 40 20.98 20.49 8.15
N ILE A 41 20.09 21.26 7.52
CA ILE A 41 20.05 22.73 7.64
C ILE A 41 19.41 23.17 8.96
N LEU A 42 18.47 22.38 9.49
CA LEU A 42 17.83 22.66 10.77
C LEU A 42 18.73 22.35 11.98
N ASP A 43 19.58 21.33 11.85
CA ASP A 43 20.47 20.89 12.93
C ASP A 43 21.54 21.95 13.26
N GLU A 44 21.98 22.73 12.25
CA GLU A 44 22.95 23.81 12.43
C GLU A 44 22.25 25.19 12.36
N LYS A 45 22.02 25.75 13.56
CA LYS A 45 21.22 26.97 13.81
C LYS A 45 21.72 28.24 13.12
N SER A 46 22.94 28.26 12.58
CA SER A 46 23.57 29.44 11.95
C SER A 46 23.81 29.26 10.45
N HIS A 47 23.05 28.39 9.79
CA HIS A 47 23.12 28.27 8.34
C HIS A 47 22.52 29.48 7.62
N SER A 48 23.25 30.00 6.62
CA SER A 48 22.78 31.06 5.72
C SER A 48 21.47 30.71 5.02
N ASP A 49 21.23 29.42 4.83
CA ASP A 49 20.14 28.90 4.01
C ASP A 49 18.87 28.62 4.85
N ARG A 50 18.88 28.92 6.16
CA ARG A 50 17.72 28.74 7.05
C ARG A 50 16.54 29.63 6.65
N GLU A 51 16.80 30.82 6.13
CA GLU A 51 15.80 31.81 5.68
C GLU A 51 14.91 31.27 4.55
N HIS A 52 15.41 30.27 3.82
CA HIS A 52 14.73 29.64 2.70
C HIS A 52 13.87 28.43 3.09
N ILE A 53 13.74 28.13 4.39
CA ILE A 53 12.95 27.00 4.91
C ILE A 53 11.84 27.51 5.83
N GLN A 54 10.60 27.16 5.51
CA GLN A 54 9.44 27.39 6.37
C GLN A 54 8.92 26.07 6.95
N PRO A 55 8.35 26.06 8.17
CA PRO A 55 8.24 27.16 9.13
C PRO A 55 9.55 27.54 9.84
N THR A 56 9.61 28.78 10.34
CA THR A 56 10.75 29.30 11.13
C THR A 56 10.78 28.64 12.52
N ASP A 57 11.92 28.64 13.21
CA ASP A 57 12.04 28.03 14.55
C ASP A 57 11.02 28.56 15.57
N GLU A 58 10.71 29.86 15.51
CA GLU A 58 9.68 30.47 16.36
C GLU A 58 8.28 29.94 16.04
N GLU A 59 7.98 29.70 14.77
CA GLU A 59 6.69 29.16 14.33
C GLU A 59 6.57 27.67 14.66
N ILE A 60 7.67 26.92 14.55
CA ILE A 60 7.75 25.52 14.97
C ILE A 60 7.40 25.40 16.45
N GLN A 61 8.00 26.24 17.30
CA GLN A 61 7.69 26.25 18.74
C GLN A 61 6.22 26.58 19.03
N ARG A 62 5.61 27.49 18.24
CA ARG A 62 4.17 27.78 18.34
C ARG A 62 3.32 26.59 17.95
N PHE A 63 3.61 25.94 16.81
CA PHE A 63 2.87 24.75 16.39
C PHE A 63 3.01 23.59 17.36
N GLU A 64 4.17 23.43 18.00
CA GLU A 64 4.40 22.44 19.05
C GLU A 64 3.60 22.77 20.32
N ALA A 65 3.55 24.04 20.74
CA ALA A 65 2.75 24.49 21.87
C ALA A 65 1.24 24.31 21.63
N ASP A 66 0.78 24.56 20.40
CA ASP A 66 -0.61 24.42 19.98
C ASP A 66 -0.99 22.96 19.63
N GLY A 67 -0.01 22.05 19.54
CA GLY A 67 -0.22 20.65 19.17
C GLY A 67 -0.65 20.44 17.70
N VAL A 68 -0.35 21.40 16.82
CA VAL A 68 -0.76 21.38 15.40
C VAL A 68 0.32 20.72 14.55
N GLN A 69 -0.08 19.83 13.63
CA GLN A 69 0.83 19.24 12.66
C GLN A 69 1.22 20.28 11.60
N TYR A 70 2.52 20.43 11.36
CA TYR A 70 3.07 21.30 10.33
C TYR A 70 3.85 20.50 9.28
N ALA A 71 4.04 21.10 8.10
CA ALA A 71 4.79 20.52 7.00
C ALA A 71 5.85 21.51 6.51
N TYR A 72 7.07 21.03 6.29
CA TYR A 72 8.16 21.86 5.79
C TYR A 72 7.95 22.24 4.33
N LYS A 73 8.29 23.49 4.03
CA LYS A 73 8.35 24.07 2.69
C LYS A 73 9.71 24.69 2.45
N LEU A 74 10.17 24.63 1.21
CA LEU A 74 11.52 25.03 0.79
C LEU A 74 11.40 26.02 -0.36
N SER A 75 12.25 27.05 -0.37
CA SER A 75 12.34 27.94 -1.54
C SER A 75 12.93 27.20 -2.75
N GLU A 76 12.54 27.63 -3.94
CA GLU A 76 13.09 27.09 -5.19
C GLU A 76 14.59 27.42 -5.33
N GLU A 77 15.04 28.58 -4.84
CA GLU A 77 16.44 29.00 -4.88
C GLU A 77 17.38 28.04 -4.14
N LEU A 78 16.96 27.61 -2.95
CA LEU A 78 17.72 26.67 -2.13
C LEU A 78 17.81 25.30 -2.79
N LEU A 79 16.76 24.89 -3.51
CA LEU A 79 16.77 23.65 -4.30
C LEU A 79 17.72 23.75 -5.48
N LEU A 80 17.70 24.85 -6.24
CA LEU A 80 18.57 25.05 -7.39
C LEU A 80 20.06 25.12 -7.00
N ARG A 81 20.37 25.70 -5.82
CA ARG A 81 21.74 25.78 -5.31
C ARG A 81 22.27 24.43 -4.85
N ALA A 82 21.46 23.67 -4.11
CA ALA A 82 21.89 22.39 -3.52
C ALA A 82 21.80 21.21 -4.50
N PHE A 83 20.81 21.26 -5.38
CA PHE A 83 20.58 20.30 -6.44
C PHE A 83 20.48 21.09 -7.74
N PRO A 84 21.62 21.51 -8.33
CA PRO A 84 21.58 22.07 -9.68
C PRO A 84 20.80 21.09 -10.54
N GLU A 85 19.84 21.62 -11.30
CA GLU A 85 19.12 20.87 -12.32
C GLU A 85 20.22 20.34 -13.24
N GLN A 86 20.70 19.13 -12.95
CA GLN A 86 21.43 18.36 -13.94
C GLN A 86 20.37 18.24 -15.01
N GLU A 87 20.48 19.10 -16.03
CA GLU A 87 20.00 18.79 -17.35
C GLU A 87 20.44 17.36 -17.55
N THR A 88 19.52 16.43 -17.37
CA THR A 88 19.64 15.16 -18.03
C THR A 88 19.53 15.56 -19.49
N GLU A 89 20.64 16.02 -20.06
CA GLU A 89 20.95 15.70 -21.43
C GLU A 89 20.53 14.23 -21.55
N PRO A 90 19.63 13.89 -22.47
CA PRO A 90 19.39 12.51 -22.77
C PRO A 90 20.69 12.00 -23.40
N GLU A 91 21.67 11.67 -22.56
CA GLU A 91 22.84 10.95 -23.00
C GLU A 91 22.29 9.68 -23.64
N GLU A 92 22.43 9.63 -24.96
CA GLU A 92 22.23 8.42 -25.74
C GLU A 92 23.31 7.42 -25.31
N THR A 93 23.13 6.80 -24.14
CA THR A 93 23.92 5.68 -23.69
C THR A 93 23.45 4.45 -24.45
N THR A 94 23.96 4.28 -25.66
CA THR A 94 23.88 3.00 -26.39
C THR A 94 24.53 1.85 -25.62
N ALA A 95 25.25 2.13 -24.52
CA ALA A 95 25.82 1.16 -23.59
C ALA A 95 24.96 0.85 -22.34
N GLU A 96 24.08 1.74 -21.85
CA GLU A 96 23.20 1.43 -20.69
C GLU A 96 21.88 0.79 -21.13
N LYS A 97 21.48 0.97 -22.39
CA LYS A 97 20.28 0.29 -22.94
C LYS A 97 20.41 -1.24 -22.88
N SER A 98 21.61 -1.81 -22.96
CA SER A 98 21.79 -3.27 -22.80
C SER A 98 21.58 -3.71 -21.36
N ASP A 99 22.02 -2.94 -20.37
CA ASP A 99 21.90 -3.29 -18.95
C ASP A 99 20.46 -3.07 -18.46
N VAL A 100 19.81 -2.00 -18.92
CA VAL A 100 18.37 -1.77 -18.67
C VAL A 100 17.53 -2.81 -19.40
N SER A 101 17.87 -3.20 -20.63
CA SER A 101 17.19 -4.29 -21.36
C SER A 101 17.36 -5.63 -20.64
N ALA A 102 18.58 -5.96 -20.20
CA ALA A 102 18.86 -7.18 -19.45
C ALA A 102 18.12 -7.23 -18.11
N LEU A 103 18.00 -6.08 -17.42
CA LEU A 103 17.19 -5.96 -16.21
C LEU A 103 15.70 -6.15 -16.53
N VAL A 104 15.19 -5.55 -17.60
CA VAL A 104 13.79 -5.72 -18.04
C VAL A 104 13.51 -7.18 -18.41
N ASP A 105 14.44 -7.86 -19.09
CA ASP A 105 14.33 -9.27 -19.43
C ASP A 105 14.35 -10.15 -18.18
N LEU A 106 15.22 -9.87 -17.21
CA LEU A 106 15.24 -10.58 -15.93
C LEU A 106 13.94 -10.36 -15.12
N LEU A 107 13.40 -9.14 -15.11
CA LEU A 107 12.10 -8.87 -14.50
C LEU A 107 10.97 -9.61 -15.22
N LYS A 108 11.03 -9.70 -16.55
CA LYS A 108 10.05 -10.43 -17.35
C LYS A 108 10.10 -11.92 -17.06
N ASP A 109 11.29 -12.50 -16.99
CA ASP A 109 11.53 -13.91 -16.65
C ASP A 109 11.04 -14.22 -15.23
N SER A 110 11.35 -13.36 -14.26
CA SER A 110 10.84 -13.48 -12.88
C SER A 110 9.31 -13.45 -12.84
N ASN A 111 8.68 -12.53 -13.56
CA ASN A 111 7.23 -12.46 -13.64
C ASN A 111 6.62 -13.69 -14.33
N GLN A 112 7.29 -14.25 -15.34
CA GLN A 112 6.83 -15.49 -15.99
C GLN A 112 6.94 -16.69 -15.04
N LEU A 113 8.03 -16.81 -14.30
CA LEU A 113 8.23 -17.89 -13.33
C LEU A 113 7.17 -17.83 -12.21
N LEU A 114 6.90 -16.63 -11.69
CA LEU A 114 5.85 -16.42 -10.68
C LEU A 114 4.47 -16.78 -11.22
N LYS A 115 4.17 -16.50 -12.50
CA LYS A 115 2.93 -16.92 -13.14
C LYS A 115 2.83 -18.44 -13.27
N SER A 116 3.89 -19.11 -13.73
CA SER A 116 3.88 -20.58 -13.81
C SER A 116 3.72 -21.24 -12.44
N GLU A 117 4.34 -20.70 -11.39
CA GLU A 117 4.15 -21.22 -10.05
C GLU A 117 2.71 -21.03 -9.57
N LEU A 118 2.11 -19.85 -9.81
CA LEU A 118 0.69 -19.62 -9.49
C LEU A 118 -0.21 -20.62 -10.22
N ASP A 119 0.04 -20.90 -11.49
CA ASP A 119 -0.74 -21.86 -12.27
C ASP A 119 -0.61 -23.28 -11.72
N GLU A 120 0.61 -23.70 -11.36
CA GLU A 120 0.83 -25.01 -10.71
C GLU A 120 0.16 -25.11 -9.35
N LYS A 121 0.23 -24.06 -8.51
CA LYS A 121 -0.45 -24.01 -7.21
C LYS A 121 -1.96 -24.03 -7.37
N ASN A 122 -2.50 -23.29 -8.33
CA ASN A 122 -3.92 -23.32 -8.66
C ASN A 122 -4.37 -24.72 -9.10
N ARG A 123 -3.55 -25.40 -9.90
CA ARG A 123 -3.80 -26.80 -10.27
C ARG A 123 -3.77 -27.74 -9.07
N GLN A 124 -2.84 -27.57 -8.15
CA GLN A 124 -2.79 -28.35 -6.91
C GLN A 124 -4.04 -28.12 -6.03
N ILE A 125 -4.49 -26.87 -5.92
CA ILE A 125 -5.72 -26.51 -5.20
C ILE A 125 -6.93 -27.17 -5.86
N ALA A 126 -7.05 -27.09 -7.20
CA ALA A 126 -8.14 -27.75 -7.93
C ALA A 126 -8.16 -29.27 -7.69
N ASN A 127 -7.00 -29.93 -7.77
CA ASN A 127 -6.88 -31.36 -7.48
C ASN A 127 -7.24 -31.70 -6.01
N PHE A 128 -6.90 -30.83 -5.07
CA PHE A 128 -7.27 -31.00 -3.66
C PHE A 128 -8.79 -30.84 -3.46
N GLN A 129 -9.39 -29.83 -4.09
CA GLN A 129 -10.84 -29.61 -4.05
C GLN A 129 -11.61 -30.77 -4.69
N GLU A 130 -11.10 -31.36 -5.77
CA GLU A 130 -11.74 -32.52 -6.40
C GLU A 130 -11.71 -33.74 -5.47
N ARG A 131 -10.56 -34.04 -4.86
CA ARG A 131 -10.47 -35.11 -3.84
C ARG A 131 -11.38 -34.87 -2.64
N GLN A 132 -11.53 -33.62 -2.20
CA GLN A 132 -12.49 -33.25 -1.15
C GLN A 132 -13.93 -33.52 -1.60
N ARG A 133 -14.30 -33.18 -2.83
CA ARG A 133 -15.62 -33.47 -3.40
C ARG A 133 -15.88 -34.96 -3.47
N GLU A 134 -14.95 -35.75 -4.01
CA GLU A 134 -15.03 -37.21 -4.04
C GLU A 134 -15.21 -37.77 -2.62
N THR A 135 -14.42 -37.30 -1.66
CA THR A 135 -14.52 -37.72 -0.25
C THR A 135 -15.90 -37.40 0.33
N ASN A 136 -16.43 -36.21 0.05
CA ASN A 136 -17.76 -35.81 0.51
C ASN A 136 -18.88 -36.66 -0.13
N ILE A 137 -18.75 -37.01 -1.41
CA ILE A 137 -19.69 -37.90 -2.10
C ILE A 137 -19.64 -39.30 -1.50
N LEU A 138 -18.46 -39.86 -1.30
CA LEU A 138 -18.27 -41.18 -0.71
C LEU A 138 -18.78 -41.24 0.74
N LEU A 139 -18.49 -40.20 1.53
CA LEU A 139 -18.98 -40.10 2.89
C LEU A 139 -20.51 -40.02 2.94
N LYS A 140 -21.12 -39.26 2.01
CA LYS A 140 -22.58 -39.20 1.87
C LYS A 140 -23.17 -40.56 1.48
N ASP A 141 -22.58 -41.27 0.52
CA ASP A 141 -23.01 -42.63 0.15
C ASP A 141 -22.87 -43.60 1.34
N PHE A 142 -21.76 -43.52 2.08
CA PHE A 142 -21.55 -44.32 3.29
C PHE A 142 -22.60 -44.02 4.36
N GLN A 143 -22.89 -42.76 4.62
CA GLN A 143 -23.95 -42.35 5.55
C GLN A 143 -25.32 -42.83 5.09
N GLN A 144 -25.63 -42.79 3.79
CA GLN A 144 -26.88 -43.32 3.24
C GLN A 144 -26.97 -44.83 3.47
N ARG A 145 -25.90 -45.60 3.21
CA ARG A 145 -25.88 -47.05 3.47
C ARG A 145 -26.03 -47.37 4.95
N LEU A 146 -25.40 -46.62 5.84
CA LEU A 146 -25.58 -46.79 7.29
C LEU A 146 -26.97 -46.38 7.76
N ALA A 147 -27.55 -45.33 7.20
CA ALA A 147 -28.94 -44.93 7.49
C ALA A 147 -29.94 -45.99 7.02
N ILE A 148 -29.63 -46.73 5.94
CA ILE A 148 -30.41 -47.87 5.47
C ILE A 148 -30.17 -49.13 6.35
N ALA A 149 -29.00 -49.25 6.97
CA ALA A 149 -28.61 -50.37 7.84
C ALA A 149 -28.90 -50.15 9.35
N GLY A 150 -29.27 -48.95 9.75
CA GLY A 150 -29.85 -48.67 11.06
C GLY A 150 -31.26 -49.26 11.14
N PRO A 151 -31.71 -49.72 12.34
CA PRO A 151 -33.00 -50.37 12.47
C PRO A 151 -34.07 -49.44 11.91
N LYS A 152 -34.79 -49.97 10.92
CA LYS A 152 -36.01 -49.38 10.38
C LYS A 152 -37.00 -49.31 11.53
N ALA A 153 -37.01 -48.19 12.26
CA ALA A 153 -38.13 -47.86 13.12
C ALA A 153 -39.32 -47.72 12.20
N GLU A 154 -40.26 -48.63 12.39
CA GLU A 154 -41.50 -48.78 11.66
C GLU A 154 -42.20 -47.42 11.55
N SER A 155 -42.70 -47.15 10.34
CA SER A 155 -43.61 -46.05 10.10
C SER A 155 -44.96 -46.46 10.67
N GLU A 156 -45.38 -45.87 11.79
CA GLU A 156 -46.81 -45.70 12.09
C GLU A 156 -47.08 -44.27 12.52
N GLU A 157 -48.22 -43.79 12.05
CA GLU A 157 -48.72 -42.43 12.07
C GLU A 157 -48.87 -41.87 13.49
N GLY A 158 -48.47 -40.61 13.65
CA GLY A 158 -48.66 -39.87 14.89
C GLY A 158 -48.55 -38.39 14.63
N THR A 159 -49.66 -37.77 14.24
CA THR A 159 -49.84 -36.32 14.24
C THR A 159 -49.54 -35.76 15.64
N VAL A 160 -48.44 -35.02 15.79
CA VAL A 160 -48.29 -34.06 16.88
C VAL A 160 -48.05 -32.69 16.26
N THR A 161 -49.14 -31.94 16.24
CA THR A 161 -49.20 -30.49 16.07
C THR A 161 -48.14 -29.82 16.94
N VAL A 162 -47.20 -29.12 16.32
CA VAL A 162 -46.45 -28.04 16.97
C VAL A 162 -46.69 -26.79 16.15
N GLU A 163 -47.43 -25.86 16.75
CA GLU A 163 -47.71 -24.52 16.25
C GLU A 163 -46.41 -23.77 15.87
N PRO A 164 -46.44 -22.93 14.82
CA PRO A 164 -45.30 -22.13 14.42
C PRO A 164 -45.18 -20.89 15.31
N GLN A 165 -44.24 -20.90 16.26
CA GLN A 165 -43.79 -19.65 16.88
C GLN A 165 -42.82 -18.92 15.93
N GLN A 166 -43.38 -17.84 15.39
CA GLN A 166 -42.78 -16.74 14.66
C GLN A 166 -41.37 -16.37 15.16
N GLN A 167 -40.37 -16.38 14.27
CA GLN A 167 -39.21 -15.51 14.41
C GLN A 167 -39.26 -14.47 13.30
N GLN A 168 -39.66 -13.28 13.72
CA GLN A 168 -39.73 -12.08 12.92
C GLN A 168 -38.31 -11.63 12.55
N ALA A 169 -38.15 -11.28 11.29
CA ALA A 169 -37.01 -10.50 10.83
C ALA A 169 -37.07 -9.10 11.47
N ILE A 170 -36.02 -8.73 12.21
CA ILE A 170 -35.75 -7.33 12.54
C ILE A 170 -34.40 -6.95 11.95
N ARG A 171 -34.52 -6.12 10.93
CA ARG A 171 -33.51 -5.31 10.27
C ARG A 171 -33.28 -4.07 11.14
N GLY A 172 -32.05 -3.78 11.54
CA GLY A 172 -31.65 -2.43 11.96
C GLY A 172 -30.88 -2.32 13.28
N THR A 173 -29.64 -1.84 13.12
CA THR A 173 -28.81 -1.07 14.06
C THR A 173 -28.33 -1.74 15.34
N GLU A 174 -27.04 -2.11 15.38
CA GLU A 174 -26.08 -1.62 16.39
C GLU A 174 -24.63 -2.04 16.01
N LYS A 175 -23.70 -1.10 16.15
CA LYS A 175 -22.26 -1.22 15.84
C LYS A 175 -21.60 -2.23 16.79
N PRO A 176 -20.70 -3.13 16.33
CA PRO A 176 -19.81 -3.84 17.25
C PRO A 176 -18.61 -2.95 17.60
N GLU A 177 -18.52 -2.57 18.89
CA GLU A 177 -17.30 -2.03 19.49
C GLU A 177 -16.13 -3.01 19.32
N LYS A 178 -15.04 -2.50 18.75
CA LYS A 178 -13.76 -3.21 18.62
C LYS A 178 -13.10 -3.34 20.00
N LYS A 179 -13.30 -4.46 20.68
CA LYS A 179 -12.40 -4.87 21.77
C LYS A 179 -11.08 -5.35 21.17
N SER A 180 -10.08 -4.49 21.29
CA SER A 180 -8.66 -4.75 21.07
C SER A 180 -8.18 -5.93 21.91
N SER A 181 -8.01 -7.08 21.28
CA SER A 181 -7.35 -8.25 21.86
C SER A 181 -6.46 -8.92 20.81
N SER A 182 -5.31 -8.30 20.50
CA SER A 182 -4.15 -9.00 19.95
C SER A 182 -2.93 -8.06 19.91
N ASN A 183 -2.33 -7.81 21.08
CA ASN A 183 -0.99 -7.23 21.17
C ASN A 183 -0.11 -8.09 22.09
N ARG A 184 -0.20 -9.42 21.94
CA ARG A 184 0.69 -10.39 22.59
C ARG A 184 1.79 -10.92 21.67
N PHE A 185 1.73 -10.65 20.36
CA PHE A 185 2.76 -11.08 19.41
C PHE A 185 3.95 -10.09 19.34
N PHE A 186 3.69 -8.77 19.38
CA PHE A 186 4.74 -7.75 19.27
C PHE A 186 5.57 -7.53 20.55
N LYS A 187 5.12 -7.99 21.73
CA LYS A 187 5.90 -7.86 22.98
C LYS A 187 7.03 -8.89 23.14
N ARG A 188 7.14 -9.89 22.26
CA ARG A 188 8.20 -10.91 22.31
C ARG A 188 9.38 -10.66 21.37
N LEU A 189 9.34 -9.64 20.52
CA LEU A 189 10.38 -9.36 19.52
C LEU A 189 11.32 -8.20 19.89
N PHE A 190 11.04 -7.43 20.93
CA PHE A 190 11.80 -6.20 21.26
C PHE A 190 12.33 -6.12 22.70
N ASN A 191 12.32 -7.22 23.46
CA ASN A 191 13.07 -7.32 24.71
C ASN A 191 14.04 -8.52 24.63
N SER A 192 15.22 -8.26 24.07
CA SER A 192 16.48 -8.93 24.42
C SER A 192 17.58 -7.89 24.36
#